data_AF-A0AAU5WNH6-F1
#
_entry.id   AF-A0AAU5WNH6-F1
#
_cell.length_a   1.000
_cell.length_b   1.000
_cell.length_c   1.000
_cell.angle_alpha   90.00
_cell.angle_beta   90.00
_cell.angle_gamma   90.00
#
_symmetry.space_group_name_H-M   'P 1'
#
loop_
_entity.id
_entity.type
_entity.pdbx_description
1 polymer ?
#
loop_
_entity_poly.entity_id
_entity_poly.type
_entity_poly.pdbx_seq_one_letter_code
_entity_poly.pdbx_strand_id
1 'polypeptide(L)'
;MPKIPMETVLSGLLERMDDEDLAEVCDTLVWKVEDNGTELMEVCRSWLRGDDPARVQAALAINNGFLFPTREEMRAAFAGLAGRFPRFRPRTEEILRSWDARFAPKAVRDVVEGVRPLAQTAEVYGVTEDLLRRWVDEAR
;
A
#
# COMPACT_ATOMS: atom_id res chain seq x y z
N MET A 1 -5.73 -13.44 29.01
CA MET A 1 -5.84 -11.97 28.98
C MET A 1 -6.73 -11.58 27.81
N PRO A 2 -7.63 -10.59 27.94
CA PRO A 2 -8.32 -10.05 26.77
C PRO A 2 -7.28 -9.41 25.82
N LYS A 3 -7.42 -9.67 24.52
CA LYS A 3 -6.59 -9.05 23.48
C LYS A 3 -7.04 -7.60 23.33
N ILE A 4 -6.11 -6.65 23.43
CA ILE A 4 -6.40 -5.24 23.13
C ILE A 4 -6.54 -5.12 21.60
N PRO A 5 -7.62 -4.52 21.06
CA PRO A 5 -7.79 -4.34 19.62
C PRO A 5 -6.64 -3.52 19.02
N MET A 6 -6.17 -3.89 17.83
CA MET A 6 -5.08 -3.16 17.17
C MET A 6 -5.43 -1.68 16.94
N GLU A 7 -6.70 -1.36 16.65
CA GLU A 7 -7.12 0.04 16.50
C GLU A 7 -6.89 0.85 17.77
N THR A 8 -7.11 0.27 18.95
CA THR A 8 -6.83 0.92 20.24
C THR A 8 -5.34 1.16 20.42
N VAL A 9 -4.50 0.20 20.03
CA VAL A 9 -3.04 0.35 20.07
C VAL A 9 -2.59 1.48 19.14
N LEU A 10 -2.97 1.43 17.86
CA LEU A 10 -2.55 2.41 16.87
C LEU A 10 -3.07 3.82 17.18
N SER A 11 -4.30 3.96 17.68
CA SER A 11 -4.82 5.26 18.12
C SER A 11 -4.02 5.81 19.30
N GLY A 12 -3.67 4.95 20.27
CA GLY A 12 -2.84 5.35 21.40
C GLY A 12 -1.41 5.73 21.00
N LEU A 13 -0.83 5.08 19.99
CA LEU A 13 0.47 5.44 19.43
C LEU A 13 0.38 6.79 18.71
N LEU A 14 -0.60 6.97 17.82
CA LEU A 14 -0.83 8.22 17.08
C LEU A 14 -1.00 9.45 17.99
N GLU A 15 -1.55 9.29 19.19
CA GLU A 15 -1.66 10.37 20.18
C GLU A 15 -0.32 10.81 20.81
N ARG A 16 0.72 9.96 20.73
CA ARG A 16 1.96 10.08 21.52
C ARG A 16 3.21 10.27 20.67
N MET A 17 3.12 10.07 19.37
CA MET A 17 4.25 10.19 18.44
C MET A 17 3.80 10.83 17.13
N ASP A 18 4.76 11.33 16.36
CA ASP A 18 4.50 11.83 15.02
C ASP A 18 4.34 10.66 14.01
N ASP A 19 4.02 11.02 12.76
CA ASP A 19 3.74 10.03 11.72
C ASP A 19 4.97 9.19 11.34
N GLU A 20 6.18 9.73 11.49
CA GLU A 20 7.44 9.05 11.14
C GLU A 20 7.76 7.99 12.19
N ASP A 21 7.74 8.36 13.46
CA ASP A 21 7.90 7.44 14.59
C ASP A 21 6.81 6.35 14.57
N LEU A 22 5.56 6.74 14.27
CA LEU A 22 4.45 5.79 14.15
C LEU A 22 4.70 4.78 13.03
N ALA A 23 5.15 5.25 11.86
CA ALA A 23 5.45 4.38 10.74
C ALA A 23 6.57 3.40 11.07
N GLU A 24 7.66 3.86 11.69
CA GLU A 24 8.79 2.99 12.07
C GLU A 24 8.36 1.89 13.08
N VAL A 25 7.59 2.27 14.09
CA VAL A 25 7.06 1.32 15.08
C VAL A 25 6.12 0.32 14.40
N CYS A 26 5.23 0.77 13.53
CA CYS A 26 4.29 -0.09 12.82
C CYS A 26 4.99 -1.05 11.85
N ASP A 27 5.99 -0.57 11.12
CA ASP A 27 6.81 -1.40 10.21
C ASP A 27 7.53 -2.52 10.98
N THR A 28 7.98 -2.23 12.20
CA THR A 28 8.52 -3.25 13.10
C THR A 28 7.44 -4.22 13.58
N LEU A 29 6.28 -3.70 14.01
CA LEU A 29 5.19 -4.50 14.58
C LEU A 29 4.62 -5.50 13.58
N VAL A 30 4.53 -5.15 12.29
CA VAL A 30 4.02 -6.03 11.22
C VAL A 30 4.71 -7.40 11.25
N TRP A 31 6.01 -7.46 11.57
CA TRP A 31 6.79 -8.71 11.61
C TRP A 31 6.83 -9.39 12.97
N LYS A 32 6.21 -8.79 14.00
CA LYS A 32 6.27 -9.27 15.39
C LYS A 32 4.94 -9.77 15.92
N VAL A 33 3.84 -9.41 15.27
CA VAL A 33 2.50 -9.90 15.63
C VAL A 33 2.21 -11.24 14.96
N GLU A 34 1.37 -12.07 15.61
CA GLU A 34 1.09 -13.45 15.18
C GLU A 34 0.45 -13.56 13.79
N ASP A 35 -0.27 -12.52 13.36
CA ASP A 35 -0.99 -12.46 12.09
C ASP A 35 -0.20 -11.76 10.97
N ASN A 36 1.11 -11.55 11.17
CA ASN A 36 2.01 -10.84 10.25
C ASN A 36 1.47 -9.44 9.84
N GLY A 37 0.82 -8.74 10.78
CA GLY A 37 0.35 -7.38 10.59
C GLY A 37 -0.98 -7.27 9.86
N THR A 38 -1.70 -8.38 9.68
CA THR A 38 -3.00 -8.38 8.97
C THR A 38 -3.99 -7.40 9.60
N GLU A 39 -4.20 -7.47 10.91
CA GLU A 39 -5.10 -6.59 11.66
C GLU A 39 -4.63 -5.12 11.60
N LEU A 40 -3.32 -4.87 11.65
CA LEU A 40 -2.73 -3.53 11.52
C LEU A 40 -3.03 -2.93 10.14
N MET A 41 -2.88 -3.70 9.07
CA MET A 41 -3.19 -3.26 7.72
C MET A 41 -4.70 -3.03 7.53
N GLU A 42 -5.55 -3.82 8.18
CA GLU A 42 -7.00 -3.60 8.19
C GLU A 42 -7.38 -2.27 8.84
N VAL A 43 -6.76 -1.92 9.97
CA VAL A 43 -6.96 -0.62 10.61
C VAL A 43 -6.48 0.51 9.72
N CYS A 44 -5.30 0.40 9.10
CA CYS A 44 -4.82 1.44 8.18
C CYS A 44 -5.78 1.62 7.00
N ARG A 45 -6.31 0.53 6.42
CA ARG A 45 -7.34 0.59 5.36
C ARG A 45 -8.65 1.19 5.86
N SER A 46 -9.04 0.97 7.11
CA SER A 46 -10.25 1.59 7.68
C SER A 46 -10.04 3.10 7.86
N TRP A 47 -8.86 3.52 8.33
CA TRP A 47 -8.47 4.92 8.46
C TRP A 47 -8.47 5.65 7.13
N LEU A 48 -7.97 5.01 6.06
CA LEU A 48 -8.06 5.57 4.71
C LEU A 48 -9.51 5.82 4.26
N ARG A 49 -10.50 5.05 4.75
CA ARG A 49 -11.92 5.22 4.40
C ARG A 49 -12.65 6.21 5.32
N GLY A 50 -12.09 6.53 6.47
CA GLY A 50 -12.66 7.48 7.42
C GLY A 50 -12.52 8.95 6.98
N ASP A 51 -12.99 9.84 7.84
CA ASP A 51 -13.04 11.28 7.59
C ASP A 51 -12.03 12.09 8.44
N ASP A 52 -11.24 11.40 9.27
CA ASP A 52 -10.18 12.03 10.08
C ASP A 52 -8.87 12.10 9.27
N PRO A 53 -8.41 13.30 8.88
CA PRO A 53 -7.22 13.40 8.07
C PRO A 53 -5.92 13.05 8.80
N ALA A 54 -5.86 13.12 10.13
CA ALA A 54 -4.68 12.71 10.88
C ALA A 54 -4.48 11.20 10.76
N ARG A 55 -5.56 10.43 10.93
CA ARG A 55 -5.58 8.98 10.70
C ARG A 55 -5.22 8.61 9.26
N VAL A 56 -5.71 9.38 8.28
CA VAL A 56 -5.34 9.18 6.87
C VAL A 56 -3.85 9.40 6.66
N GLN A 57 -3.30 10.50 7.19
CA GLN A 57 -1.89 10.83 7.06
C GLN A 57 -1.00 9.74 7.66
N ALA A 58 -1.32 9.30 8.88
CA ALA A 58 -0.67 8.18 9.55
C ALA A 58 -0.72 6.88 8.72
N ALA A 59 -1.90 6.52 8.19
CA ALA A 59 -2.05 5.32 7.36
C ALA A 59 -1.19 5.37 6.08
N LEU A 60 -1.01 6.55 5.46
CA LEU A 60 -0.15 6.71 4.28
C LEU A 60 1.36 6.70 4.60
N ALA A 61 1.73 6.85 5.87
CA ALA A 61 3.12 6.75 6.34
C ALA A 61 3.50 5.28 6.61
N ILE A 62 2.62 4.53 7.28
CA ILE A 62 2.83 3.12 7.66
C ILE A 62 3.06 2.22 6.43
N ASN A 63 4.07 1.33 6.51
CA ASN A 63 4.47 0.38 5.47
C ASN A 63 4.68 1.03 4.10
N ASN A 64 5.21 2.26 4.10
CA ASN A 64 5.35 3.09 2.90
C ASN A 64 4.04 3.26 2.09
N GLY A 65 2.88 3.10 2.75
CA GLY A 65 1.56 3.16 2.11
C GLY A 65 1.17 1.91 1.30
N PHE A 66 1.95 0.83 1.33
CA PHE A 66 1.62 -0.44 0.66
C PHE A 66 0.59 -1.25 1.46
N LEU A 67 -0.63 -0.73 1.53
CA LEU A 67 -1.71 -1.27 2.36
C LEU A 67 -2.64 -2.26 1.64
N PHE A 68 -2.48 -2.44 0.33
CA PHE A 68 -3.36 -3.26 -0.50
C PHE A 68 -2.58 -4.39 -1.19
N PRO A 69 -3.20 -5.59 -1.35
CA PRO A 69 -2.57 -6.73 -2.02
C PRO A 69 -2.18 -6.46 -3.48
N THR A 70 -2.97 -5.64 -4.18
CA THR A 70 -2.75 -5.33 -5.59
C THR A 70 -2.59 -3.84 -5.82
N ARG A 71 -1.85 -3.50 -6.88
CA ARG A 71 -1.66 -2.12 -7.32
C ARG A 71 -2.98 -1.47 -7.73
N GLU A 72 -3.88 -2.25 -8.35
CA GLU A 72 -5.17 -1.71 -8.79
C GLU A 72 -6.13 -1.43 -7.63
N GLU A 73 -6.16 -2.27 -6.60
CA GLU A 73 -6.90 -1.95 -5.38
C GLU A 73 -6.35 -0.69 -4.71
N MET A 74 -5.02 -0.56 -4.65
CA MET A 74 -4.35 0.62 -4.13
C MET A 74 -4.73 1.88 -4.94
N ARG A 75 -4.67 1.80 -6.27
CA ARG A 75 -5.04 2.89 -7.17
C ARG A 75 -6.49 3.32 -6.97
N ALA A 76 -7.42 2.36 -6.89
CA ALA A 76 -8.84 2.64 -6.71
C ALA A 76 -9.10 3.33 -5.35
N ALA A 77 -8.50 2.81 -4.27
CA ALA A 77 -8.62 3.41 -2.94
C ALA A 77 -8.04 4.82 -2.90
N PHE A 78 -6.87 5.03 -3.49
CA PHE A 78 -6.19 6.33 -3.53
C PHE A 78 -6.91 7.35 -4.40
N ALA A 79 -7.52 6.93 -5.52
CA ALA A 79 -8.37 7.83 -6.31
C ALA A 79 -9.57 8.33 -5.50
N GLY A 80 -10.23 7.44 -4.75
CA GLY A 80 -11.31 7.81 -3.83
C GLY A 80 -10.83 8.71 -2.69
N LEU A 81 -9.63 8.45 -2.17
CA LEU A 81 -9.02 9.28 -1.13
C LEU A 81 -8.69 10.68 -1.63
N ALA A 82 -8.03 10.81 -2.78
CA ALA A 82 -7.66 12.09 -3.38
C ALA A 82 -8.87 12.91 -3.83
N GLY A 83 -10.01 12.26 -4.09
CA GLY A 83 -11.29 12.95 -4.30
C GLY A 83 -11.84 13.59 -3.02
N ARG A 84 -11.73 12.91 -1.88
CA ARG A 84 -12.20 13.42 -0.57
C ARG A 84 -11.21 14.39 0.09
N PHE A 85 -9.93 14.09 -0.02
CA PHE A 85 -8.83 14.85 0.56
C PHE A 85 -7.77 15.18 -0.49
N PRO A 86 -7.97 16.24 -1.30
CA PRO A 86 -7.06 16.57 -2.41
C PRO A 86 -5.60 16.74 -2.01
N ARG A 87 -5.32 17.16 -0.76
CA ARG A 87 -3.95 17.30 -0.23
C ARG A 87 -3.14 16.01 -0.22
N PHE A 88 -3.76 14.84 -0.19
CA PHE A 88 -3.05 13.56 -0.17
C PHE A 88 -2.72 13.03 -1.57
N ARG A 89 -3.19 13.70 -2.64
CA ARG A 89 -2.92 13.29 -4.02
C ARG A 89 -1.42 13.10 -4.30
N PRO A 90 -0.52 14.06 -4.00
CA PRO A 90 0.90 13.89 -4.30
C PRO A 90 1.50 12.64 -3.62
N ARG A 91 1.12 12.41 -2.36
CA ARG A 91 1.59 11.25 -1.59
C ARG A 91 1.07 9.93 -2.17
N THR A 92 -0.21 9.87 -2.52
CA THR A 92 -0.76 8.64 -3.13
C THR A 92 -0.16 8.31 -4.48
N GLU A 93 0.15 9.33 -5.30
CA GLU A 93 0.81 9.14 -6.59
C GLU A 93 2.27 8.71 -6.42
N GLU A 94 2.95 9.24 -5.40
CA GLU A 94 4.30 8.79 -5.02
C GLU A 94 4.32 7.31 -4.64
N ILE A 95 3.39 6.87 -3.79
CA ILE A 95 3.29 5.46 -3.39
C ILE A 95 3.07 4.56 -4.62
N LEU A 96 2.18 4.93 -5.54
CA LEU A 96 1.96 4.17 -6.78
C LEU A 96 3.21 4.13 -7.66
N ARG A 97 3.97 5.22 -7.78
CA ARG A 97 5.26 5.22 -8.51
C ARG A 97 6.28 4.32 -7.84
N SER A 98 6.36 4.32 -6.51
CA SER A 98 7.26 3.45 -5.75
C SER A 98 6.90 1.96 -5.93
N TRP A 99 5.60 1.64 -6.01
CA TRP A 99 5.15 0.29 -6.39
C TRP A 99 5.64 -0.06 -7.79
N ASP A 100 5.34 0.79 -8.78
CA ASP A 100 5.70 0.56 -10.18
C ASP A 100 7.22 0.38 -10.32
N ALA A 101 8.04 1.21 -9.67
CA ALA A 101 9.50 1.08 -9.67
C ALA A 101 10.01 -0.23 -9.04
N ARG A 102 9.34 -0.73 -8.00
CA ARG A 102 9.71 -1.98 -7.31
C ARG A 102 9.37 -3.22 -8.14
N PHE A 103 8.24 -3.24 -8.82
CA PHE A 103 7.69 -4.45 -9.42
C PHE A 103 7.80 -4.50 -10.95
N ALA A 104 7.76 -3.38 -11.65
CA ALA A 104 7.80 -3.34 -13.11
C ALA A 104 9.05 -4.02 -13.71
N PRO A 105 10.29 -3.80 -13.21
CA PRO A 105 11.47 -4.43 -13.82
C PRO A 105 11.40 -5.97 -13.79
N LYS A 106 10.88 -6.53 -12.70
CA LYS A 106 10.73 -7.98 -12.54
C LYS A 106 9.60 -8.52 -13.44
N ALA A 107 8.47 -7.82 -13.48
CA ALA A 107 7.32 -8.20 -14.31
C ALA A 107 7.66 -8.16 -15.80
N VAL A 108 8.33 -7.10 -16.27
CA VAL A 108 8.77 -6.98 -17.67
C VAL A 108 9.72 -8.11 -18.03
N ARG A 109 10.71 -8.40 -17.18
CA ARG A 109 11.64 -9.51 -17.40
C ARG A 109 10.91 -10.85 -17.53
N ASP A 110 9.98 -11.15 -16.61
CA ASP A 110 9.21 -12.40 -16.63
C ASP A 110 8.45 -12.59 -17.97
N VAL A 111 7.94 -11.51 -18.57
CA VAL A 111 7.28 -11.55 -19.89
C VAL A 111 8.29 -11.67 -21.04
N VAL A 112 9.33 -10.83 -21.05
CA VAL A 112 10.30 -10.75 -22.15
C VAL A 112 11.12 -12.04 -22.28
N GLU A 113 11.50 -12.64 -21.15
CA GLU A 113 12.22 -13.91 -21.11
C GLU A 113 11.29 -15.14 -21.29
N GLY A 114 9.98 -14.92 -21.41
CA GLY A 114 9.01 -16.00 -21.60
C GLY A 114 8.82 -16.90 -20.37
N VAL A 115 9.15 -16.41 -19.17
CA VAL A 115 8.95 -17.14 -17.90
C VAL A 115 7.46 -17.43 -17.69
N ARG A 116 6.60 -16.45 -18.00
CA ARG A 116 5.14 -16.58 -17.94
C ARG A 116 4.47 -15.75 -19.05
N PRO A 117 3.26 -16.14 -19.50
CA PRO A 117 2.45 -15.29 -20.37
C PRO A 117 2.12 -13.93 -19.74
N LEU A 118 1.80 -12.94 -20.57
CA LEU A 118 1.42 -11.58 -20.13
C LEU A 118 0.30 -11.60 -19.08
N ALA A 119 -0.80 -12.30 -19.37
CA ALA A 119 -1.97 -12.40 -18.48
C ALA A 119 -1.61 -12.96 -17.10
N GLN A 120 -0.87 -14.05 -17.06
CA GLN A 120 -0.44 -14.68 -15.80
C GLN A 120 0.55 -13.77 -15.05
N THR A 121 1.42 -13.07 -15.76
CA THR A 121 2.35 -12.13 -15.12
C THR A 121 1.60 -10.95 -14.51
N ALA A 122 0.60 -10.41 -15.21
CA ALA A 122 -0.24 -9.33 -14.70
C ALA A 122 -0.92 -9.72 -13.37
N GLU A 123 -1.47 -10.94 -13.30
CA GLU A 123 -2.05 -11.51 -12.07
C GLU A 123 -1.02 -11.61 -10.93
N VAL A 124 0.15 -12.21 -11.19
CA VAL A 124 1.20 -12.41 -10.17
C VAL A 124 1.69 -11.10 -9.55
N TYR A 125 1.79 -10.04 -10.35
CA TYR A 125 2.24 -8.74 -9.88
C TYR A 125 1.09 -7.80 -9.46
N GLY A 126 -0.16 -8.27 -9.49
CA GLY A 126 -1.32 -7.50 -9.07
C GLY A 126 -1.56 -6.25 -9.91
N VAL A 127 -1.36 -6.34 -11.23
CA VAL A 127 -1.53 -5.25 -12.20
C VAL A 127 -2.46 -5.67 -13.33
N THR A 128 -2.98 -4.70 -14.09
CA THR A 128 -3.73 -5.00 -15.33
C THR A 128 -2.79 -5.44 -16.45
N GLU A 129 -3.28 -6.26 -17.39
CA GLU A 129 -2.56 -6.58 -18.63
C GLU A 129 -2.16 -5.34 -19.43
N ASP A 130 -3.01 -4.32 -19.49
CA ASP A 130 -2.73 -3.08 -20.24
C ASP A 130 -1.60 -2.26 -19.60
N LEU A 131 -1.52 -2.23 -18.27
CA LEU A 131 -0.38 -1.62 -17.58
C LEU A 131 0.90 -2.40 -17.84
N LEU A 132 0.86 -3.73 -17.71
CA LEU A 132 2.04 -4.56 -17.96
C LEU A 132 2.50 -4.45 -19.41
N ARG A 133 1.57 -4.41 -20.37
CA ARG A 133 1.88 -4.21 -21.80
C ARG A 133 2.62 -2.88 -22.00
N ARG A 134 2.16 -1.79 -21.38
CA ARG A 134 2.86 -0.50 -21.41
C ARG A 134 4.28 -0.59 -20.86
N TRP A 135 4.47 -1.24 -19.70
CA TRP A 135 5.81 -1.43 -19.15
C TRP A 135 6.74 -2.20 -20.09
N VAL A 136 6.23 -3.23 -20.77
CA VAL A 136 7.00 -4.00 -21.76
C VAL A 136 7.33 -3.16 -22.99
N ASP A 137 6.38 -2.36 -23.47
CA ASP A 137 6.58 -1.49 -24.64
C ASP A 137 7.57 -0.35 -24.35
N GLU A 138 7.55 0.22 -23.13
CA GLU A 138 8.49 1.25 -22.67
C GLU A 138 9.93 0.74 -22.46
N ALA A 139 10.11 -0.57 -22.30
CA ALA A 139 11.41 -1.20 -22.07
C ALA A 139 12.12 -1.65 -23.37
N ARG A 140 11.48 -1.49 -24.54
CA ARG A 140 12.01 -1.84 -25.86
C ARG A 140 12.63 -0.63 -26.55
#